data_AF-A0A7C3P607-F1
#
_entry.id   AF-A0A7C3P607-F1
#
_cell.length_a   1.000
_cell.length_b   1.000
_cell.length_c   1.000
_cell.angle_alpha   90.00
_cell.angle_beta   90.00
_cell.angle_gamma   90.00
#
_symmetry.space_group_name_H-M   'P 1'
#
loop_
_entity.id
_entity.type
_entity.pdbx_description
1 polymer ?
#
loop_
_entity_poly.entity_id
_entity_poly.type
_entity_poly.pdbx_seq_one_letter_code
_entity_poly.pdbx_strand_id
1 'polypeptide(L)' 'MMINQDLLEILRCPYCVSHQTRQPGDDPGRLTLYKDCWLVDEICGRKYPIRDDIPVMLIEEGEKWMKTAMDALPVPPPAE' A
#
# COMPACT_ATOMS: atom_id res chain seq x y z
N MET A 1 14.41 11.81 2.23
CA MET A 1 14.86 10.57 1.58
C MET A 1 13.93 10.36 0.39
N MET A 2 14.40 10.43 -0.84
CA MET A 2 13.55 10.27 -2.03
C MET A 2 13.42 8.78 -2.34
N ILE A 3 12.26 8.19 -2.02
CA ILE A 3 11.90 6.89 -2.59
C ILE A 3 11.86 7.06 -4.11
N ASN A 4 12.51 6.16 -4.85
CA ASN A 4 12.60 6.25 -6.30
C ASN A 4 11.19 6.16 -6.93
N GLN A 5 10.80 7.19 -7.68
CA GLN A 5 9.49 7.27 -8.33
C GLN A 5 9.24 6.11 -9.28
N ASP A 6 10.27 5.65 -10.00
CA ASP A 6 10.18 4.53 -10.93
C ASP A 6 9.83 3.22 -10.20
N LEU A 7 10.32 3.04 -8.97
CA LEU A 7 10.00 1.87 -8.15
C LEU A 7 8.53 1.92 -7.70
N LEU A 8 8.05 3.09 -7.27
CA LEU A 8 6.65 3.31 -6.88
C LEU A 8 5.70 3.05 -8.05
N GLU A 9 6.09 3.43 -9.27
CA GLU A 9 5.31 3.20 -10.49
C GLU A 9 5.16 1.72 -10.85
N ILE A 10 6.05 0.84 -10.39
CA ILE A 10 5.98 -0.61 -10.60
C ILE A 10 5.23 -1.32 -9.46
N LEU A 11 5.24 -0.75 -8.25
CA LEU A 11 4.62 -1.38 -7.09
C LEU A 11 3.10 -1.46 -7.25
N ARG A 12 2.56 -2.67 -7.03
CA ARG A 12 1.14 -2.94 -7.06
C ARG A 12 0.69 -3.67 -5.79
N CYS A 13 -0.55 -3.45 -5.40
CA CYS A 13 -1.21 -4.12 -4.31
C CYS A 13 -1.17 -5.65 -4.54
N PRO A 14 -0.52 -6.43 -3.67
CA PRO A 14 -0.36 -7.88 -3.84
C PRO A 14 -1.71 -8.61 -3.87
N TYR A 15 -2.72 -8.08 -3.19
CA TYR A 15 -4.07 -8.62 -3.21
C TYR A 15 -4.73 -8.43 -4.58
N CYS A 16 -4.65 -7.23 -5.15
CA CYS A 16 -5.35 -6.87 -6.39
C CYS A 16 -4.68 -7.39 -7.66
N VAL A 17 -3.47 -7.94 -7.58
CA VAL A 17 -2.76 -8.57 -8.70
C VAL A 17 -2.72 -10.11 -8.61
N SER A 18 -3.13 -10.68 -7.47
CA SER A 18 -3.22 -12.13 -7.30
C SER A 18 -4.30 -12.73 -8.18
N HIS A 19 -4.05 -13.89 -8.80
CA HIS A 19 -4.96 -14.52 -9.78
C HIS A 19 -6.41 -14.67 -9.29
N GLN A 20 -6.62 -14.91 -8.00
CA GLN A 20 -7.95 -15.14 -7.42
C GLN A 20 -8.72 -13.84 -7.14
N THR A 21 -8.00 -12.74 -6.92
CA THR A 21 -8.53 -11.45 -6.43
C THR A 21 -8.15 -10.31 -7.37
N ARG A 22 -7.77 -10.64 -8.61
CA ARG A 22 -7.28 -9.71 -9.60
C ARG A 22 -8.36 -8.68 -9.93
N GLN A 23 -8.05 -7.39 -9.76
CA GLN A 23 -8.94 -6.34 -10.22
C GLN A 23 -8.98 -6.30 -11.75
N PRO A 24 -10.14 -6.00 -12.36
CA PRO A 24 -10.24 -5.86 -13.81
C PRO A 24 -9.47 -4.62 -14.30
N GLY A 25 -9.00 -4.67 -15.56
CA GLY A 25 -8.28 -3.57 -16.22
C GLY A 25 -6.83 -3.91 -16.57
N ASP A 26 -6.18 -2.97 -17.26
CA ASP A 26 -4.81 -3.12 -17.77
C ASP A 26 -3.74 -2.90 -16.70
N ASP A 27 -4.05 -2.13 -15.65
CA ASP A 27 -3.11 -1.75 -14.59
C ASP A 27 -3.73 -1.85 -13.17
N PRO A 28 -4.08 -3.08 -12.70
CA PRO A 28 -4.78 -3.29 -11.44
C PRO A 28 -3.87 -3.10 -10.21
N GLY A 29 -4.45 -2.63 -9.10
CA GLY A 29 -3.74 -2.53 -7.82
C GLY A 29 -2.74 -1.40 -7.73
N ARG A 30 -2.97 -0.27 -8.41
CA ARG A 30 -2.13 0.93 -8.26
C ARG A 30 -2.04 1.37 -6.79
N LEU A 31 -0.84 1.77 -6.38
CA LEU A 31 -0.54 2.25 -5.04
C LEU A 31 -0.14 3.72 -5.07
N THR A 32 -0.70 4.50 -4.16
CA THR A 32 -0.34 5.90 -3.91
C THR A 32 0.53 5.98 -2.66
N LEU A 33 1.69 6.64 -2.77
CA LEU A 33 2.51 6.95 -1.60
C LEU A 33 1.86 8.08 -0.80
N TYR A 34 1.63 7.85 0.50
CA TYR A 34 1.04 8.82 1.41
C TYR A 34 1.94 9.04 2.63
N LYS A 35 2.15 10.32 2.97
CA LYS A 35 3.02 10.77 4.08
C LYS A 35 4.42 10.14 4.09
N ASP A 36 4.95 9.74 2.92
CA ASP A 36 6.24 9.05 2.74
C ASP A 36 6.42 7.74 3.54
N CYS A 37 5.36 7.19 4.13
CA CYS A 37 5.44 5.99 4.98
C CYS A 37 4.28 5.01 4.80
N TRP A 38 3.39 5.27 3.84
CA TRP A 38 2.25 4.40 3.53
C TRP A 38 2.07 4.24 2.03
N LEU A 39 1.83 3.01 1.58
CA LEU A 39 1.35 2.71 0.24
C LEU A 39 -0.14 2.38 0.31
N VAL A 40 -0.97 3.14 -0.39
CA VAL A 40 -2.43 3.04 -0.30
C VAL A 40 -3.01 2.63 -1.65
N ASP A 41 -3.81 1.58 -1.65
CA ASP A 41 -4.66 1.23 -2.80
C ASP A 41 -6.03 1.89 -2.59
N GLU A 42 -6.36 2.89 -3.41
CA GLU A 42 -7.61 3.64 -3.29
C GLU A 42 -8.85 2.84 -3.73
N ILE A 43 -8.66 1.75 -4.50
CA ILE A 43 -9.75 0.94 -5.03
C ILE A 43 -10.16 -0.12 -4.02
N CYS A 44 -9.21 -0.91 -3.50
CA CYS A 44 -9.53 -1.90 -2.48
C CYS A 44 -9.50 -1.31 -1.06
N GLY A 45 -8.85 -0.18 -0.85
CA GLY A 45 -8.75 0.51 0.44
C GLY A 45 -7.64 0.00 1.36
N ARG A 46 -6.88 -1.02 0.95
CA ARG A 46 -5.75 -1.59 1.73
C ARG A 46 -4.61 -0.58 1.82
N LYS A 47 -3.95 -0.54 2.98
CA LYS A 47 -2.88 0.43 3.26
C LYS A 47 -1.69 -0.28 3.88
N TYR A 48 -0.57 -0.27 3.17
CA TYR A 48 0.64 -0.99 3.53
C TYR A 48 1.65 -0.02 4.15
N PRO A 49 2.11 -0.26 5.39
CA PRO A 49 3.10 0.60 6.02
C PRO A 49 4.49 0.36 5.41
N ILE A 50 5.30 1.41 5.36
CA ILE A 50 6.73 1.34 5.07
C ILE A 50 7.46 1.39 6.40
N ARG A 51 8.19 0.32 6.75
CA ARG A 51 8.95 0.18 7.99
C ARG A 51 10.43 0.03 7.64
N ASP A 52 11.29 0.82 8.26
CA ASP A 52 12.75 0.81 7.97
C ASP A 52 13.07 0.95 6.47
N ASP A 53 12.34 1.84 5.78
CA ASP A 53 12.39 2.03 4.32
C ASP A 53 11.98 0.80 3.47
N ILE A 54 11.43 -0.24 4.09
CA ILE A 54 10.93 -1.46 3.44
C ILE A 54 9.40 -1.46 3.44
N PRO A 55 8.75 -1.50 2.26
CA PRO A 55 7.30 -1.66 2.16
C PRO A 55 6.84 -3.02 2.70
N VAL A 56 5.97 -3.03 3.70
CA VAL A 56 5.38 -4.26 4.25
C VAL A 56 4.18 -4.67 3.40
N MET A 57 4.45 -5.36 2.29
CA MET A 57 3.46 -5.81 1.31
C MET A 57 2.74 -7.11 1.73
N LEU A 58 2.40 -7.24 3.02
CA LEU A 58 1.63 -8.37 3.54
C LEU A 58 0.13 -8.06 3.44
N ILE A 59 -0.65 -9.00 2.90
CA ILE A 59 -2.11 -8.86 2.72
C ILE A 59 -2.79 -8.54 4.07
N GLU A 60 -2.46 -9.32 5.10
CA GLU A 60 -3.00 -9.16 6.46
C GLU A 60 -2.70 -7.77 7.03
N GLU A 61 -1.47 -7.28 6.82
CA GLU A 61 -1.07 -5.95 7.28
C GLU A 61 -1.88 -4.86 6.56
N GLY A 62 -2.02 -4.95 5.24
CA GLY A 62 -2.83 -4.02 4.46
C GLY A 62 -4.30 -3.98 4.87
N GLU A 63 -4.84 -5.11 5.34
CA GLU A 63 -6.22 -5.28 5.77
C GLU A 63 -6.52 -4.58 7.09
N LYS A 64 -5.58 -4.61 8.05
CA LYS A 64 -5.71 -3.93 9.36
C LYS A 64 -6.05 -2.45 9.19
N TRP A 65 -5.49 -1.80 8.16
CA TRP A 65 -5.61 -0.38 7.92
C TRP A 65 -6.72 0.02 6.95
N MET A 66 -7.49 -0.94 6.40
CA MET A 66 -8.56 -0.64 5.43
C MET A 66 -9.61 0.34 5.97
N LYS A 67 -9.99 0.16 7.24
CA LYS A 67 -11.02 0.99 7.90
C LYS A 67 -10.47 2.30 8.47
N THR A 68 -9.14 2.43 8.56
CA THR A 68 -8.50 3.64 9.05
C THR A 68 -8.56 4.72 7.97
N ALA A 69 -9.10 5.89 8.29
CA ALA A 69 -9.08 7.04 7.39
C ALA A 69 -7.63 7.45 7.08
N MET A 70 -7.35 7.95 5.87
CA MET A 70 -5.98 8.32 5.47
C MET A 70 -5.35 9.33 6.44
N ASP A 71 -6.12 10.33 6.87
CA ASP A 71 -5.63 11.37 7.77
C ASP A 71 -5.32 10.83 9.19
N ALA A 72 -5.99 9.74 9.58
CA ALA A 72 -5.80 9.06 10.86
C ALA A 72 -4.66 8.02 10.86
N LEU A 73 -3.94 7.85 9.73
CA LEU A 73 -2.78 6.97 9.67
C LEU A 73 -1.63 7.53 10.52
N PRO A 74 -1.06 6.73 11.44
CA PRO A 74 0.04 7.15 12.30
C PRO A 74 1.34 7.33 11.49
N VAL A 75 2.17 8.26 11.96
CA VAL A 75 3.52 8.51 11.43
C VAL A 75 4.49 8.63 12.61
N PRO A 76 5.50 7.74 12.74
CA PRO A 76 5.78 6.60 11.87
C PRO A 76 4.72 5.49 12.00
N PRO A 77 4.61 4.58 11.01
CA PRO A 77 3.75 3.41 11.12
C PRO A 77 4.15 2.54 12.32
N PRO A 78 3.20 1.85 13.00
CA PRO A 78 3.53 1.00 14.14
C PRO A 78 4.31 -0.22 13.66
N ALA A 79 5.32 -0.65 14.41
CA ALA A 79 6.12 -1.82 14.08
C ALA A 79 5.43 -3.16 14.40
N GLU A 80 4.45 -3.13 15.32
CA GLU A 80 3.72 -4.26 15.95
C GLU A 80 4.53 -5.56 16.16
#